data_AF-A0A3M5V1F2-F1
#
_entry.id   AF-A0A3M5V1F2-F1
#
_cell.length_a   1.000
_cell.length_b   1.000
_cell.length_c   1.000
_cell.angle_alpha   90.00
_cell.angle_beta   90.00
_cell.angle_gamma   90.00
#
_symmetry.space_group_name_H-M   'P 1'
#
loop_
_entity.id
_entity.type
_entity.pdbx_description
1 polymer ?
#
loop_
_entity_poly.entity_id
_entity_poly.type
_entity_poly.pdbx_seq_one_letter_code
_entity_poly.pdbx_strand_id
1 'polypeptide(L)'
;MKEQNLPINGTSKYLLVTQSRMNSTTAGFATLGGNTGIASLETFTTPAHELGHMLGGTHELAEVIYKGGWWCETNLVATRQSVRANCYFYSDQNKQKIVANLSEYP
;
A
#
# COMPACT_ATOMS: atom_id res chain seq x y z
N MET A 1 -29.14 -1.72 20.29
CA MET A 1 -27.78 -1.14 20.19
C MET A 1 -27.67 -0.51 18.81
N LYS A 2 -27.30 0.77 18.69
CA LYS A 2 -27.00 1.36 17.37
C LYS A 2 -25.58 0.94 17.01
N GLU A 3 -25.43 0.13 15.96
CA GLU A 3 -24.11 -0.16 15.41
C GLU A 3 -23.45 1.14 14.98
N GLN A 4 -22.31 1.48 15.60
CA GLN A 4 -21.48 2.62 15.22
C GLN A 4 -20.50 2.18 14.13
N ASN A 5 -21.04 1.74 13.00
CA ASN A 5 -20.21 1.33 11.88
C ASN A 5 -19.41 2.53 11.36
N LEU A 6 -18.11 2.33 11.14
CA LEU A 6 -17.24 3.33 10.54
C LEU A 6 -17.75 3.68 9.13
N PRO A 7 -17.59 4.94 8.67
CA PRO A 7 -18.02 5.33 7.33
C PRO A 7 -17.43 4.44 6.22
N ILE A 8 -18.30 3.86 5.39
CA ILE A 8 -17.86 3.11 4.20
C ILE A 8 -18.14 3.98 2.98
N ASN A 9 -17.12 4.66 2.49
CA ASN A 9 -17.14 5.39 1.22
C ASN A 9 -15.82 5.19 0.48
N GLY A 10 -15.71 5.65 -0.77
CA GLY A 10 -14.52 5.40 -1.60
C GLY A 10 -13.22 5.99 -1.05
N THR A 11 -13.27 6.98 -0.15
CA THR A 11 -12.08 7.65 0.40
C THR A 11 -11.73 7.20 1.83
N SER A 12 -12.65 6.55 2.53
CA SER A 12 -12.45 6.08 3.91
C SER A 12 -11.74 4.73 3.93
N LYS A 13 -10.50 4.72 4.41
CA LYS A 13 -9.65 3.52 4.49
C LYS A 13 -9.27 3.22 5.93
N TYR A 14 -9.29 1.94 6.30
CA TYR A 14 -9.02 1.46 7.65
C TYR A 14 -7.91 0.40 7.58
N LEU A 15 -6.83 0.64 8.31
CA LEU A 15 -5.69 -0.26 8.33
C LEU A 15 -5.48 -0.75 9.76
N LEU A 16 -5.64 -2.06 9.99
CA LEU A 16 -5.21 -2.68 11.23
C LEU A 16 -3.69 -2.82 11.20
N VAL A 17 -3.02 -2.27 12.21
CA VAL A 17 -1.57 -2.31 12.31
C VAL A 17 -1.14 -3.30 13.39
N THR A 18 -0.25 -4.24 13.05
CA THR A 18 0.26 -5.27 13.97
C THR A 18 1.77 -5.14 14.16
N GLN A 19 2.29 -5.60 15.30
CA GLN A 19 3.74 -5.66 15.51
C GLN A 19 4.39 -6.77 14.68
N SER A 20 3.74 -7.93 14.60
CA SER A 20 4.28 -9.12 13.93
C SER A 20 3.57 -9.43 12.62
N ARG A 21 4.21 -10.22 11.76
CA ARG A 21 3.59 -10.80 10.56
C ARG A 21 2.41 -11.72 10.90
N MET A 22 1.52 -11.91 9.93
CA MET A 22 0.41 -12.87 10.04
C MET A 22 0.89 -14.32 9.95
N ASN A 23 1.94 -14.56 9.16
CA ASN A 23 2.62 -15.85 9.03
C ASN A 23 4.06 -15.62 8.53
N SER A 24 4.79 -16.69 8.18
CA SER A 24 6.20 -16.61 7.77
C SER A 24 6.45 -15.76 6.51
N THR A 25 5.45 -15.55 5.65
CA THR A 25 5.62 -14.84 4.37
C THR A 25 4.73 -13.61 4.22
N THR A 26 3.60 -13.52 4.94
CA THR A 26 2.61 -12.45 4.79
C THR A 26 2.79 -11.36 5.84
N ALA A 27 3.32 -10.22 5.42
CA ALA A 27 3.44 -9.02 6.26
C ALA A 27 2.19 -8.14 6.25
N GLY A 28 1.42 -8.15 5.17
CA GLY A 28 0.22 -7.34 5.01
C GLY A 28 -0.75 -7.96 4.01
N PHE A 29 -1.98 -7.48 4.04
CA PHE A 29 -3.00 -7.82 3.06
C PHE A 29 -4.04 -6.71 2.97
N ALA A 30 -4.40 -6.33 1.75
CA ALA A 30 -5.55 -5.51 1.44
C ALA A 30 -6.17 -5.94 0.10
N THR A 31 -7.49 -5.82 0.01
CA THR A 31 -8.19 -5.98 -1.27
C THR A 31 -7.96 -4.74 -2.13
N LEU A 32 -7.67 -4.93 -3.42
CA LEU A 32 -7.52 -3.84 -4.38
C LEU A 32 -8.79 -2.97 -4.41
N GLY A 33 -8.65 -1.66 -4.19
CA GLY A 33 -9.77 -0.72 -4.10
C GLY A 33 -10.64 -0.85 -2.83
N GLY A 34 -10.34 -1.82 -1.96
CA GLY A 34 -11.11 -2.08 -0.74
C GLY A 34 -10.94 -1.00 0.32
N ASN A 35 -11.80 -1.04 1.34
CA ASN A 35 -11.79 -0.10 2.46
C ASN A 35 -10.94 -0.54 3.64
N THR A 36 -10.56 -1.81 3.70
CA THR A 36 -9.89 -2.39 4.87
C THR A 36 -8.65 -3.17 4.46
N GLY A 37 -7.65 -3.15 5.34
CA GLY A 37 -6.44 -3.94 5.21
C GLY A 37 -5.81 -4.19 6.57
N ILE A 38 -4.77 -5.02 6.57
CA ILE A 38 -3.92 -5.32 7.72
C ILE A 38 -2.46 -5.19 7.32
N ALA A 39 -1.63 -4.58 8.14
CA ALA A 39 -0.20 -4.40 7.88
C ALA A 39 0.64 -4.58 9.15
N SER A 40 1.70 -5.36 9.03
CA SER A 40 2.73 -5.50 10.06
C SER A 40 3.74 -4.34 10.02
N LEU A 41 4.25 -3.98 11.20
CA LEU A 41 5.34 -3.02 11.39
C LEU A 41 6.74 -3.66 11.29
N GLU A 42 6.85 -4.96 11.05
CA GLU A 42 8.16 -5.62 10.84
C GLU A 42 8.92 -5.06 9.62
N THR A 43 8.22 -4.42 8.69
CA THR A 43 8.87 -3.64 7.63
C THR A 43 8.30 -2.23 7.58
N PHE A 44 9.16 -1.25 7.28
CA PHE A 44 8.78 0.16 7.21
C PHE A 44 7.74 0.48 6.13
N THR A 45 7.58 -0.39 5.13
CA THR A 45 6.80 -0.07 3.93
C THR A 45 5.51 -0.88 3.78
N THR A 46 5.30 -1.93 4.58
CA THR A 46 4.08 -2.74 4.51
C THR A 46 2.82 -1.89 4.66
N PRO A 47 2.69 -0.96 5.63
CA PRO A 47 1.50 -0.11 5.71
C PRO A 47 1.23 0.72 4.45
N ALA A 48 2.29 1.26 3.83
CA ALA A 48 2.16 2.03 2.59
C ALA A 48 1.83 1.13 1.39
N HIS A 49 2.30 -0.12 1.38
CA HIS A 49 1.98 -1.11 0.35
C HIS A 49 0.48 -1.43 0.36
N GLU A 50 -0.06 -1.81 1.53
CA GLU A 50 -1.47 -2.19 1.65
C GLU A 50 -2.39 -0.98 1.45
N LEU A 51 -2.01 0.19 1.96
CA LEU A 51 -2.74 1.43 1.66
C LEU A 51 -2.76 1.74 0.16
N GLY A 52 -1.64 1.51 -0.54
CA GLY A 52 -1.56 1.66 -1.99
C GLY A 52 -2.57 0.77 -2.72
N HIS A 53 -2.72 -0.50 -2.31
CA HIS A 53 -3.74 -1.39 -2.86
C HIS A 53 -5.16 -0.91 -2.59
N MET A 54 -5.46 -0.50 -1.37
CA MET A 54 -6.78 0.06 -1.03
C MET A 54 -7.12 1.30 -1.88
N LEU A 55 -6.10 2.08 -2.26
CA LEU A 55 -6.26 3.27 -3.11
C LEU A 55 -6.32 2.94 -4.62
N GLY A 56 -6.24 1.66 -5.00
CA GLY A 56 -6.33 1.21 -6.40
C GLY A 56 -4.98 1.07 -7.10
N GLY A 57 -3.86 1.27 -6.39
CA GLY A 57 -2.52 1.03 -6.91
C GLY A 57 -2.20 -0.46 -7.05
N THR A 58 -1.32 -0.81 -8.00
CA THR A 58 -1.02 -2.20 -8.34
C THR A 58 0.49 -2.46 -8.45
N HIS A 59 0.86 -3.75 -8.43
CA HIS A 59 2.25 -4.19 -8.53
C HIS A 59 2.83 -3.95 -9.92
N GLU A 60 2.01 -4.07 -10.97
CA GLU A 60 2.42 -3.95 -12.38
C GLU A 60 2.91 -2.55 -12.72
N LEU A 61 2.43 -1.56 -11.99
CA LEU A 61 2.83 -0.16 -12.15
C LEU A 61 3.93 0.24 -11.16
N ALA A 62 4.39 -0.67 -10.30
CA ALA A 62 5.50 -0.40 -9.40
C ALA A 62 6.84 -0.35 -10.16
N GLU A 63 7.83 0.30 -9.57
CA GLU A 63 9.08 0.64 -10.26
C GLU A 63 10.28 0.45 -9.32
N VAL A 64 11.41 0.11 -9.95
CA VAL A 64 12.74 0.17 -9.34
C VAL A 64 13.47 1.34 -9.97
N ILE A 65 13.86 2.32 -9.16
CA ILE A 65 14.35 3.62 -9.63
C ILE A 65 15.79 3.80 -9.17
N TYR A 66 16.66 4.26 -10.06
CA TYR A 66 18.00 4.70 -9.69
C TYR A 66 17.96 6.16 -9.23
N LYS A 67 18.33 6.42 -7.98
CA LYS A 67 18.30 7.76 -7.39
C LYS A 67 19.51 7.96 -6.49
N GLY A 68 20.26 9.04 -6.73
CA GLY A 68 21.35 9.45 -5.84
C GLY A 68 22.46 8.40 -5.66
N GLY A 69 22.73 7.58 -6.68
CA GLY A 69 23.79 6.57 -6.63
C GLY A 69 23.35 5.16 -6.24
N TRP A 70 22.07 4.92 -5.95
CA TRP A 70 21.57 3.60 -5.55
C TRP A 70 20.19 3.30 -6.12
N TRP A 71 19.84 2.00 -6.17
CA TRP A 71 18.52 1.54 -6.60
C TRP A 71 17.55 1.50 -5.42
N CYS A 72 16.34 2.01 -5.61
CA CYS A 72 15.26 1.91 -4.64
C CYS A 72 13.97 1.34 -5.26
N GLU A 73 13.11 0.77 -4.44
CA GLU A 73 11.82 0.18 -4.82
C GLU A 73 10.65 1.06 -4.35
N THR A 74 9.72 1.38 -5.26
CA THR A 74 8.49 2.11 -4.91
C THR A 74 7.58 1.27 -4.00
N ASN A 75 6.59 1.90 -3.38
CA ASN A 75 5.83 1.29 -2.28
C ASN A 75 5.07 0.01 -2.67
N LEU A 76 4.71 -0.16 -3.95
CA LEU A 76 3.89 -1.26 -4.45
C LEU A 76 4.67 -2.39 -5.13
N VAL A 77 6.00 -2.48 -4.95
CA VAL A 77 6.74 -3.64 -5.45
C VAL A 77 6.31 -4.91 -4.70
N ALA A 78 5.90 -5.94 -5.43
CA ALA A 78 5.31 -7.17 -4.89
C ALA A 78 6.28 -7.97 -3.99
N THR A 79 7.52 -8.11 -4.44
CA THR A 79 8.56 -8.87 -3.75
C THR A 79 9.79 -8.01 -3.60
N ARG A 80 10.02 -7.52 -2.38
CA ARG A 80 11.16 -6.66 -2.09
C ARG A 80 12.48 -7.41 -2.11
N GLN A 81 13.52 -6.72 -2.55
CA GLN A 81 14.90 -7.20 -2.47
C GLN A 81 15.65 -6.44 -1.39
N SER A 82 16.25 -7.15 -0.42
CA SER A 82 16.93 -6.55 0.74
C SER A 82 18.13 -5.66 0.36
N VAL A 83 18.70 -5.86 -0.84
CA VAL A 83 19.81 -5.05 -1.37
C VAL A 83 19.37 -3.67 -1.90
N ARG A 84 18.07 -3.48 -2.18
CA ARG A 84 17.53 -2.22 -2.69
C ARG A 84 16.97 -1.38 -1.56
N ALA A 85 17.12 -0.07 -1.67
CA ALA A 85 16.54 0.86 -0.71
C ALA A 85 15.01 0.96 -0.88
N ASN A 86 14.33 1.52 0.11
CA ASN A 86 12.92 1.92 -0.04
C ASN A 86 12.86 3.32 -0.67
N CYS A 87 12.10 3.51 -1.74
CA CYS A 87 11.90 4.85 -2.31
C CYS A 87 10.96 5.72 -1.44
N TYR A 88 10.10 5.09 -0.62
CA TYR A 88 9.07 5.74 0.21
C TYR A 88 8.03 6.56 -0.55
N PHE A 89 7.80 6.26 -1.82
CA PHE A 89 6.74 6.86 -2.64
C PHE A 89 6.14 5.83 -3.60
N TYR A 90 4.95 6.13 -4.12
CA TYR A 90 4.36 5.41 -5.24
C TYR A 90 4.99 5.87 -6.56
N SER A 91 5.15 4.97 -7.53
CA SER A 91 5.54 5.32 -8.91
C SER A 91 4.59 6.34 -9.53
N ASP A 92 5.05 7.05 -10.55
CA ASP A 92 4.21 8.08 -11.19
C ASP A 92 2.96 7.47 -11.84
N GLN A 93 3.08 6.27 -12.41
CA GLN A 93 1.94 5.52 -12.94
C GLN A 93 0.93 5.12 -11.85
N ASN A 94 1.41 4.68 -10.67
CA ASN A 94 0.51 4.39 -9.55
C ASN A 94 -0.13 5.66 -8.99
N LYS A 95 0.58 6.79 -8.92
CA LYS A 95 -0.03 8.08 -8.52
C LYS A 95 -1.17 8.45 -9.45
N GLN A 96 -0.98 8.34 -10.76
CA GLN A 96 -2.02 8.62 -11.75
C GLN A 96 -3.24 7.69 -11.57
N LYS A 97 -3.01 6.40 -11.37
CA LYS A 97 -4.08 5.42 -11.14
C LYS A 97 -4.85 5.69 -9.84
N ILE A 98 -4.14 6.01 -8.76
CA ILE A 98 -4.75 6.37 -7.46
C ILE A 98 -5.60 7.63 -7.59
N VAL A 99 -5.10 8.67 -8.28
CA VAL A 99 -5.89 9.90 -8.53
C VAL A 99 -7.15 9.60 -9.34
N ALA A 100 -7.04 8.79 -10.40
CA ALA A 100 -8.20 8.37 -11.19
C ALA A 100 -9.24 7.64 -10.33
N ASN A 101 -8.79 6.67 -9.51
CA ASN A 101 -9.67 5.92 -8.61
C ASN A 101 -10.37 6.82 -7.57
N LEU A 102 -9.64 7.75 -6.95
CA LEU A 102 -10.23 8.66 -5.96
C LEU A 102 -11.19 9.68 -6.58
N SER A 103 -11.00 10.04 -7.85
CA SER A 103 -11.87 10.99 -8.56
C SER A 103 -13.27 10.43 -8.83
N GLU A 104 -13.47 9.12 -8.75
CA GLU A 104 -14.79 8.48 -8.82
C GLU A 104 -15.63 8.69 -7.56
N TYR A 105 -15.02 9.23 -6.48
CA TYR A 105 -15.65 9.42 -5.17
C TYR A 105 -15.46 10.86 -4.66
N PRO A 106 -16.18 11.85 -5.25
CA PRO A 106 -16.07 13.27 -4.90
C PRO A 106 -16.55 13.61 -3.49
#